data_AF-A0A7C1PXN1-F1
#
_entry.id   AF-A0A7C1PXN1-F1
#
_cell.length_a   1.000
_cell.length_b   1.000
_cell.length_c   1.000
_cell.angle_alpha   90.00
_cell.angle_beta   90.00
_cell.angle_gamma   90.00
#
_symmetry.space_group_name_H-M   'P 1'
#
loop_
_entity.id
_entity.type
_entity.pdbx_description
1 polymer ?
#
loop_
_entity_poly.entity_id
_entity_poly.type
_entity_poly.pdbx_seq_one_letter_code
_entity_poly.pdbx_strand_id
1 'polypeptide(L)'
;MAITGLVGFLAKIWFNRIHTREKAGLNEQLVKIKGALQATNMQLQSALDKSLHINAVQFDAEFQTYQELWSKLVQIRKAIRELDLETTPDTETKREAFDTAVDEFPDMVEQRRPFFPATIAKHLFHLIDLVSEEAKNREEQRGKSDRDRERYTGAEAWKTINFINAQSWRNMREMSEVSDKICELIRGRITGTVVN
;
A
#
# COMPACT_ATOMS: atom_id res chain seq x y z
N MET A 1 -3.32 75.57 53.90
CA MET A 1 -2.54 74.34 53.60
C MET A 1 -3.30 73.02 53.85
N ALA A 2 -4.34 72.97 54.68
CA ALA A 2 -5.08 71.72 54.93
C ALA A 2 -5.95 71.25 53.75
N ILE A 3 -6.53 72.19 52.98
CA ILE A 3 -7.44 71.89 51.87
C ILE A 3 -6.71 71.24 50.68
N THR A 4 -5.48 71.69 50.39
CA THR A 4 -4.65 71.13 49.32
C THR A 4 -4.23 69.69 49.60
N GLY A 5 -4.01 69.34 50.88
CA GLY A 5 -3.69 67.97 51.31
C GLY A 5 -4.87 67.00 51.15
N LEU A 6 -6.10 67.45 51.45
CA LEU A 6 -7.31 66.64 51.29
C LEU A 6 -7.64 66.36 49.82
N VAL A 7 -7.47 67.34 48.93
CA VAL A 7 -7.66 67.17 47.48
C VAL A 7 -6.66 66.16 46.91
N GLY A 8 -5.39 66.24 47.32
CA GLY A 8 -4.36 65.28 46.92
C GLY A 8 -4.62 63.86 47.41
N PHE A 9 -5.15 63.71 48.63
CA PHE A 9 -5.53 62.41 49.19
C PHE A 9 -6.70 61.77 48.44
N LEU A 10 -7.75 62.55 48.15
CA LEU A 10 -8.91 62.09 47.37
C LEU A 10 -8.52 61.73 45.93
N ALA A 11 -7.66 62.53 45.29
CA ALA A 11 -7.14 62.24 43.95
C ALA A 11 -6.35 60.94 43.92
N LYS A 12 -5.50 60.68 44.94
CA LYS A 12 -4.74 59.43 45.06
C LYS A 12 -5.64 58.22 45.22
N ILE A 13 -6.69 58.31 46.04
CA ILE A 13 -7.66 57.22 46.22
C ILE A 13 -8.41 56.94 44.91
N TRP A 14 -8.87 57.99 44.23
CA TRP A 14 -9.59 57.85 42.97
C TRP A 14 -8.72 57.25 41.88
N PHE A 15 -7.48 57.72 41.73
CA PHE A 15 -6.51 57.17 40.80
C PHE A 15 -6.19 55.70 41.09
N ASN A 16 -5.97 55.35 42.37
CA ASN A 16 -5.70 53.98 42.76
C ASN A 16 -6.91 53.07 42.48
N ARG A 17 -8.15 53.58 42.63
CA ARG A 17 -9.38 52.86 42.31
C ARG A 17 -9.57 52.64 40.81
N ILE A 18 -9.19 53.61 39.97
CA ILE A 18 -9.24 53.45 38.52
C ILE A 18 -8.18 52.45 38.06
N HIS A 19 -6.95 52.62 38.52
CA HIS A 19 -5.85 51.74 38.16
C HIS A 19 -6.07 50.29 38.60
N THR A 20 -6.68 50.07 39.77
CA THR A 20 -7.09 48.73 40.21
C THR A 20 -8.20 48.14 39.33
N ARG A 21 -9.17 48.95 38.87
CA ARG A 21 -10.20 48.52 37.92
C ARG A 21 -9.63 48.16 36.55
N GLU A 22 -8.74 48.97 36.00
CA GLU A 22 -8.08 48.70 34.73
C GLU A 22 -7.24 47.43 34.79
N LYS A 23 -6.45 47.26 35.86
CA LYS A 23 -5.69 46.03 36.11
C LYS A 23 -6.59 44.80 36.23
N ALA A 24 -7.74 44.93 36.91
CA ALA A 24 -8.70 43.84 37.01
C ALA A 24 -9.27 43.46 35.63
N GLY A 25 -9.63 44.44 34.80
CA GLY A 25 -10.12 44.21 33.44
C GLY A 25 -9.07 43.57 32.52
N LEU A 26 -7.82 44.05 32.57
CA LEU A 26 -6.71 43.45 31.82
C LEU A 26 -6.42 42.02 32.27
N ASN A 27 -6.48 41.75 33.58
CA ASN A 27 -6.28 40.41 34.12
C ASN A 27 -7.41 39.47 33.69
N GLU A 28 -8.66 39.94 33.65
CA GLU A 28 -9.80 39.18 33.14
C GLU A 28 -9.62 38.81 31.66
N GLN A 29 -9.19 39.77 30.83
CA GLN A 29 -8.88 39.51 29.42
C GLN A 29 -7.73 38.51 29.26
N LEU A 30 -6.66 38.64 30.06
CA LEU A 30 -5.56 37.68 30.05
C LEU A 30 -6.02 36.27 30.41
N VAL A 31 -6.87 36.11 31.42
CA VAL A 31 -7.42 34.81 31.81
C VAL A 31 -8.29 34.24 30.69
N LYS A 32 -9.14 35.06 30.06
CA LYS A 32 -9.97 34.65 28.91
C LYS A 32 -9.12 34.18 27.73
N ILE A 33 -8.12 34.97 27.33
CA ILE A 33 -7.24 34.63 26.20
C ILE A 33 -6.42 33.37 26.51
N LYS A 34 -5.85 33.26 27.72
CA LYS A 34 -5.10 32.06 28.12
C LYS A 34 -6.00 30.82 28.13
N GLY A 35 -7.22 30.93 28.65
CA GLY A 35 -8.20 29.85 28.65
C GLY A 35 -8.60 29.42 27.24
N ALA A 36 -8.85 30.38 26.35
CA ALA A 36 -9.14 30.11 24.94
C ALA A 36 -7.96 29.43 24.23
N LEU A 37 -6.73 29.93 24.43
CA LEU A 37 -5.52 29.36 23.84
C LEU A 37 -5.27 27.94 24.35
N GLN A 38 -5.45 27.68 25.64
CA GLN A 38 -5.33 26.34 26.22
C GLN A 38 -6.39 25.39 25.66
N ALA A 39 -7.63 25.84 25.52
CA ALA A 39 -8.70 25.04 24.93
C ALA A 39 -8.41 24.69 23.46
N THR A 40 -7.97 25.66 22.65
CA THR A 40 -7.58 25.41 21.26
C THR A 40 -6.39 24.47 21.16
N ASN A 41 -5.38 24.63 22.03
CA ASN A 41 -4.22 23.74 22.03
C ASN A 41 -4.60 22.29 22.36
N MET A 42 -5.47 22.10 23.36
CA MET A 42 -6.02 20.77 23.69
C MET A 42 -6.82 20.16 22.53
N GLN A 43 -7.62 20.97 21.82
CA GLN A 43 -8.38 20.51 20.65
C GLN A 43 -7.45 20.09 19.51
N LEU A 44 -6.42 20.89 19.21
CA LEU A 44 -5.44 20.57 18.18
C LEU A 44 -4.65 19.31 18.53
N GLN A 45 -4.25 19.17 19.80
CA GLN A 45 -3.53 17.99 20.25
C GLN A 45 -4.40 16.73 20.18
N SER A 46 -5.66 16.81 20.60
CA SER A 46 -6.60 15.70 20.45
C SER A 46 -6.86 15.32 18.99
N ALA A 47 -6.97 16.29 18.10
CA ALA A 47 -7.12 16.04 16.67
C ALA A 47 -5.87 15.39 16.06
N LEU A 48 -4.68 15.84 16.48
CA LEU A 48 -3.40 15.27 16.07
C LEU A 48 -3.27 13.82 16.55
N ASP A 49 -3.53 13.56 17.83
CA ASP A 49 -3.46 12.22 18.42
C ASP A 49 -4.43 11.25 17.71
N LYS A 50 -5.66 11.72 17.43
CA LYS A 50 -6.64 10.96 16.66
C LYS A 50 -6.13 10.65 15.25
N SER A 51 -5.57 11.64 14.56
CA SER A 51 -5.02 11.44 13.21
C SER A 51 -3.84 10.49 13.21
N LEU A 52 -2.94 10.60 14.18
CA LEU A 52 -1.80 9.71 14.34
C LEU A 52 -2.25 8.27 14.58
N HIS A 53 -3.23 8.08 15.46
CA HIS A 53 -3.78 6.76 15.75
C HIS A 53 -4.44 6.13 14.52
N ILE A 54 -5.27 6.88 13.78
CA ILE A 54 -5.91 6.39 12.55
C ILE A 54 -4.85 6.01 11.52
N ASN A 55 -3.86 6.88 11.30
CA ASN A 55 -2.80 6.62 10.33
C ASN A 55 -1.94 5.41 10.71
N ALA A 56 -1.65 5.22 12.00
CA ALA A 56 -0.91 4.05 12.48
C ALA A 56 -1.69 2.75 12.22
N VAL A 57 -2.98 2.72 12.58
CA VAL A 57 -3.85 1.55 12.33
C VAL A 57 -3.99 1.25 10.84
N GLN A 58 -4.13 2.28 10.01
CA GLN A 58 -4.17 2.13 8.55
C GLN A 58 -2.86 1.58 8.01
N PHE A 59 -1.73 2.12 8.44
CA PHE A 59 -0.42 1.66 8.02
C PHE A 59 -0.17 0.21 8.42
N ASP A 60 -0.52 -0.19 9.64
CA ASP A 60 -0.38 -1.58 10.10
C ASP A 60 -1.21 -2.55 9.23
N ALA A 61 -2.45 -2.17 8.87
CA ALA A 61 -3.30 -2.97 8.00
C ALA A 61 -2.77 -3.05 6.55
N GLU A 62 -2.30 -1.92 5.99
CA GLU A 62 -1.63 -1.89 4.67
C GLU A 62 -0.38 -2.77 4.70
N PHE A 63 0.45 -2.65 5.74
CA PHE A 63 1.71 -3.38 5.88
C PHE A 63 1.49 -4.90 5.96
N GLN A 64 0.52 -5.35 6.77
CA GLN A 64 0.13 -6.76 6.81
C GLN A 64 -0.32 -7.26 5.44
N THR A 65 -1.14 -6.48 4.74
CA THR A 65 -1.58 -6.80 3.38
C THR A 65 -0.38 -6.94 2.43
N TYR A 66 0.59 -6.03 2.49
CA TYR A 66 1.79 -6.10 1.66
C TYR A 66 2.66 -7.31 2.00
N GLN A 67 2.76 -7.72 3.26
CA GLN A 67 3.50 -8.93 3.64
C GLN A 67 2.87 -10.20 3.03
N GLU A 68 1.55 -10.31 3.07
CA GLU A 68 0.81 -11.41 2.45
C GLU A 68 1.01 -11.44 0.93
N LEU A 69 0.79 -10.30 0.28
CA LEU A 69 1.01 -10.14 -1.17
C LEU A 69 2.44 -10.51 -1.57
N TRP A 70 3.43 -10.00 -0.84
CA TRP A 70 4.84 -10.28 -1.09
C TRP A 70 5.15 -11.78 -0.99
N SER A 71 4.65 -12.44 0.06
CA SER A 71 4.83 -13.88 0.24
C SER A 71 4.30 -14.67 -0.96
N LYS A 72 3.10 -14.35 -1.44
CA LYS A 72 2.49 -15.04 -2.59
C LYS A 72 3.23 -14.71 -3.90
N LEU A 73 3.66 -13.47 -4.10
CA LEU A 73 4.49 -13.08 -5.26
C LEU A 73 5.83 -13.84 -5.30
N VAL A 74 6.45 -14.07 -4.15
CA VAL A 74 7.68 -14.89 -4.05
C VAL A 74 7.40 -16.34 -4.46
N GLN A 75 6.27 -16.92 -4.04
CA GLN A 75 5.88 -18.27 -4.44
C GLN A 75 5.66 -18.37 -5.95
N ILE A 76 4.90 -17.43 -6.52
CA ILE A 76 4.67 -17.35 -7.98
C ILE A 76 6.00 -17.22 -8.72
N ARG A 77 6.89 -16.32 -8.28
CA ARG A 77 8.21 -16.14 -8.90
C ARG A 77 9.06 -17.40 -8.84
N LYS A 78 9.06 -18.10 -7.70
CA LYS A 78 9.78 -19.35 -7.52
C LYS A 78 9.26 -20.40 -8.51
N ALA A 79 7.93 -20.54 -8.63
CA ALA A 79 7.31 -21.48 -9.56
C ALA A 79 7.62 -21.13 -11.03
N ILE A 80 7.57 -19.85 -11.40
CA ILE A 80 7.97 -19.38 -12.74
C ILE A 80 9.42 -19.77 -13.04
N ARG A 81 10.34 -19.55 -12.09
CA ARG A 81 11.76 -19.89 -12.27
C ARG A 81 12.01 -21.39 -12.37
N GLU A 82 11.26 -22.19 -11.63
CA GLU A 82 11.38 -23.66 -11.68
C GLU A 82 10.89 -24.23 -13.01
N LEU A 83 9.89 -23.57 -13.63
CA LEU A 83 9.41 -23.83 -14.98
C LEU A 83 10.41 -23.36 -16.06
N ASP A 84 11.05 -22.20 -15.87
CA ASP A 84 12.07 -21.62 -16.76
C ASP A 84 13.33 -22.51 -16.88
N LEU A 85 13.61 -23.36 -15.88
CA LEU A 85 14.73 -24.31 -15.87
C LEU A 85 14.35 -25.68 -16.47
N GLU A 86 13.74 -25.66 -17.67
CA GLU A 86 13.08 -26.75 -18.39
C GLU A 86 14.02 -27.90 -18.87
N THR A 87 15.10 -28.19 -18.15
CA THR A 87 16.09 -29.24 -18.48
C THR A 87 15.91 -30.55 -17.71
N THR A 88 14.86 -30.71 -16.89
CA THR A 88 14.69 -31.90 -16.02
C THR A 88 13.40 -32.67 -16.28
N PRO A 89 13.38 -34.01 -16.16
CA PRO A 89 12.23 -34.88 -16.47
C PRO A 89 10.98 -34.65 -15.60
N ASP A 90 11.10 -33.92 -14.49
CA ASP A 90 10.02 -33.67 -13.52
C ASP A 90 9.17 -32.44 -13.87
N THR A 91 8.69 -32.37 -15.11
CA THR A 91 7.94 -31.21 -15.62
C THR A 91 6.51 -31.13 -15.10
N GLU A 92 5.90 -32.26 -14.73
CA GLU A 92 4.51 -32.30 -14.26
C GLU A 92 4.38 -31.79 -12.81
N THR A 93 5.23 -32.24 -11.89
CA THR A 93 5.27 -31.77 -10.50
C THR A 93 5.54 -30.26 -10.40
N LYS A 94 6.44 -29.74 -11.25
CA LYS A 94 6.73 -28.30 -11.34
C LYS A 94 5.54 -27.48 -11.86
N ARG A 95 4.72 -28.08 -12.72
CA ARG A 95 3.49 -27.45 -13.24
C ARG A 95 2.41 -27.40 -12.18
N GLU A 96 2.19 -28.50 -11.46
CA GLU A 96 1.25 -28.52 -10.32
C GLU A 96 1.64 -27.49 -9.25
N ALA A 97 2.95 -27.32 -9.00
CA ALA A 97 3.44 -26.30 -8.07
C ALA A 97 3.13 -24.87 -8.55
N PHE A 98 3.19 -24.61 -9.86
CA PHE A 98 2.81 -23.32 -10.44
C PHE A 98 1.30 -23.08 -10.38
N ASP A 99 0.49 -24.05 -10.80
CA ASP A 99 -0.96 -23.95 -10.76
C ASP A 99 -1.44 -23.70 -9.32
N THR A 100 -0.89 -24.43 -8.35
CA THR A 100 -1.17 -24.23 -6.91
C THR A 100 -0.72 -22.85 -6.40
N ALA A 101 0.44 -22.36 -6.86
CA ALA A 101 0.93 -21.03 -6.47
C ALA A 101 0.05 -19.90 -7.02
N VAL A 102 -0.68 -20.16 -8.10
CA VAL A 102 -1.49 -19.19 -8.83
C VAL A 102 -2.96 -19.22 -8.42
N ASP A 103 -3.53 -20.38 -8.14
CA ASP A 103 -4.98 -20.59 -8.00
C ASP A 103 -5.63 -19.65 -6.97
N GLU A 104 -4.99 -19.47 -5.82
CA GLU A 104 -5.50 -18.63 -4.74
C GLU A 104 -5.15 -17.13 -4.91
N PHE A 105 -4.31 -16.78 -5.88
CA PHE A 105 -3.78 -15.42 -6.01
C PHE A 105 -4.87 -14.38 -6.37
N PRO A 106 -5.79 -14.63 -7.34
CA PRO A 106 -6.84 -13.67 -7.67
C PRO A 106 -7.78 -13.38 -6.50
N ASP A 107 -8.21 -14.42 -5.79
CA ASP A 107 -9.11 -14.29 -4.64
C ASP A 107 -8.46 -13.49 -3.51
N MET A 108 -7.19 -13.78 -3.23
CA MET A 108 -6.41 -13.03 -2.24
C MET A 108 -6.30 -11.54 -2.63
N VAL A 109 -6.03 -11.23 -3.90
CA VAL A 109 -5.94 -9.84 -4.39
C VAL A 109 -7.28 -9.12 -4.25
N GLU A 110 -8.40 -9.75 -4.60
CA GLU A 110 -9.72 -9.12 -4.52
C GLU A 110 -10.15 -8.89 -3.06
N GLN A 111 -9.91 -9.86 -2.16
CA GLN A 111 -10.21 -9.72 -0.74
C GLN A 111 -9.43 -8.60 -0.05
N ARG A 112 -8.23 -8.29 -0.56
CA ARG A 112 -7.32 -7.28 0.00
C ARG A 112 -7.40 -5.93 -0.71
N ARG A 113 -8.22 -5.80 -1.75
CA ARG A 113 -8.35 -4.61 -2.61
C ARG A 113 -8.49 -3.26 -1.90
N PRO A 114 -9.23 -3.13 -0.78
CA PRO A 114 -9.35 -1.85 -0.09
C PRO A 114 -8.05 -1.35 0.56
N PHE A 115 -7.06 -2.24 0.74
CA PHE A 115 -5.86 -2.01 1.56
C PHE A 115 -4.59 -1.76 0.75
N PHE A 116 -4.71 -1.54 -0.57
CA PHE A 116 -3.59 -1.13 -1.40
C PHE A 116 -3.99 -0.08 -2.44
N PRO A 117 -3.06 0.79 -2.87
CA PRO A 117 -3.32 1.80 -3.90
C PRO A 117 -3.74 1.22 -5.25
N ALA A 118 -4.52 1.99 -6.00
CA ALA A 118 -4.97 1.64 -7.36
C ALA A 118 -3.80 1.36 -8.33
N THR A 119 -2.64 1.97 -8.11
CA THR A 119 -1.43 1.70 -8.90
C THR A 119 -0.94 0.27 -8.72
N ILE A 120 -0.87 -0.22 -7.48
CA ILE A 120 -0.52 -1.61 -7.16
C ILE A 120 -1.60 -2.55 -7.68
N ALA A 121 -2.88 -2.19 -7.48
CA ALA A 121 -4.02 -2.96 -7.98
C ALA A 121 -3.92 -3.23 -9.49
N LYS A 122 -3.64 -2.18 -10.28
CA LYS A 122 -3.48 -2.30 -11.73
C LYS A 122 -2.45 -3.37 -12.12
N HIS A 123 -1.29 -3.39 -11.45
CA HIS A 123 -0.23 -4.36 -11.76
C HIS A 123 -0.57 -5.76 -11.24
N LEU A 124 -1.24 -5.88 -10.10
CA LEU A 124 -1.73 -7.17 -9.59
C LEU A 124 -2.73 -7.80 -10.56
N PHE A 125 -3.70 -7.04 -11.07
CA PHE A 125 -4.65 -7.53 -12.05
C PHE A 125 -4.00 -7.87 -13.38
N HIS A 126 -3.04 -7.07 -13.85
CA HIS A 126 -2.24 -7.42 -15.03
C HIS A 126 -1.50 -8.74 -14.85
N LEU A 127 -0.93 -8.98 -13.66
CA LEU A 127 -0.28 -10.25 -13.35
C LEU A 127 -1.30 -11.41 -13.35
N ILE A 128 -2.49 -11.22 -12.78
CA ILE A 128 -3.58 -12.21 -12.80
C ILE A 128 -3.99 -12.56 -14.23
N ASP A 129 -4.13 -11.55 -15.10
CA ASP A 129 -4.49 -11.74 -16.50
C ASP A 129 -3.43 -12.56 -17.25
N LEU A 130 -2.15 -12.17 -17.12
CA LEU A 130 -1.03 -12.91 -17.73
C LEU A 130 -1.00 -14.38 -17.28
N VAL A 131 -1.18 -14.60 -15.99
CA VAL A 131 -1.16 -15.93 -15.38
C VAL A 131 -2.36 -16.77 -15.85
N SER A 132 -3.53 -16.16 -15.96
CA SER A 132 -4.74 -16.81 -16.46
C SER A 132 -4.63 -17.16 -17.96
N GLU A 133 -4.02 -16.28 -18.76
CA GLU A 133 -3.74 -16.55 -20.17
C GLU A 133 -2.74 -17.70 -20.33
N GLU A 134 -1.70 -17.74 -19.50
CA GLU A 134 -0.72 -18.82 -19.53
C GLU A 134 -1.35 -20.17 -19.13
N ALA A 135 -2.21 -20.19 -18.11
CA ALA A 135 -2.96 -21.39 -17.73
C ALA A 135 -3.83 -21.91 -18.88
N LYS A 136 -4.59 -21.02 -19.55
CA LYS A 136 -5.41 -21.36 -20.72
C LYS A 136 -4.57 -21.87 -21.90
N ASN A 137 -3.49 -21.16 -22.22
CA ASN A 137 -2.58 -21.55 -23.29
C ASN A 137 -2.01 -22.96 -23.04
N ARG A 138 -1.71 -23.30 -21.79
CA ARG A 138 -1.21 -24.63 -21.40
C ARG A 138 -2.26 -25.73 -21.47
N GLU A 139 -3.50 -25.44 -21.09
CA GLU A 139 -4.60 -26.39 -21.23
C GLU A 139 -4.86 -26.71 -22.70
N GLU A 140 -4.86 -25.70 -23.56
CA GLU A 140 -4.94 -25.89 -25.01
C GLU A 140 -3.76 -26.71 -25.57
N GLN A 141 -2.55 -26.53 -25.03
CA GLN A 141 -1.37 -27.29 -25.42
C GLN A 141 -1.48 -28.77 -25.04
N ARG A 142 -2.01 -29.11 -23.85
CA ARG A 142 -2.30 -30.50 -23.46
C ARG A 142 -3.26 -31.15 -24.47
N GLY A 143 -4.36 -30.48 -24.77
CA GLY A 143 -5.35 -30.99 -25.73
C GLY A 143 -4.85 -31.06 -27.18
N LYS A 144 -3.87 -30.25 -27.58
CA LYS A 144 -3.24 -30.33 -28.93
C LYS A 144 -2.13 -31.38 -28.98
N SER A 145 -1.27 -31.46 -27.96
CA SER A 145 -0.23 -32.49 -27.83
C SER A 145 -0.80 -33.90 -27.92
N ASP A 146 -1.91 -34.18 -27.24
CA ASP A 146 -2.54 -35.51 -27.27
C ASP A 146 -3.11 -35.86 -28.65
N ARG A 147 -3.66 -34.87 -29.36
CA ARG A 147 -4.20 -35.04 -30.73
C ARG A 147 -3.11 -35.08 -31.80
N ASP A 148 -2.04 -34.31 -31.64
CA ASP A 148 -0.95 -34.19 -32.61
C ASP A 148 0.07 -35.32 -32.48
N ARG A 149 0.23 -35.94 -31.30
CA ARG A 149 0.99 -37.19 -31.11
C ARG A 149 0.45 -38.33 -31.98
N GLU A 150 -0.85 -38.36 -32.25
CA GLU A 150 -1.48 -39.33 -33.15
C GLU A 150 -1.38 -38.95 -34.63
N ARG A 151 -1.08 -37.67 -34.97
CA ARG A 151 -1.29 -37.12 -36.32
C ARG A 151 -0.04 -36.63 -37.05
N TYR A 152 0.99 -36.19 -36.33
CA TYR A 152 2.19 -35.59 -36.94
C TYR A 152 3.47 -36.32 -36.52
N THR A 153 4.24 -36.78 -37.51
CA THR A 153 5.62 -37.26 -37.31
C THR A 153 6.59 -36.28 -37.98
N GLY A 154 7.61 -35.80 -37.24
CA GLY A 154 8.71 -35.01 -37.80
C GLY A 154 8.63 -33.49 -37.63
N ALA A 155 9.16 -32.75 -38.61
CA ALA A 155 9.57 -31.34 -38.51
C ALA A 155 8.42 -30.33 -38.23
N GLU A 156 7.17 -30.67 -38.55
CA GLU A 156 6.01 -29.80 -38.30
C GLU A 156 5.62 -29.77 -36.83
N ALA A 157 5.66 -30.92 -36.14
CA ALA A 157 5.47 -30.99 -34.70
C ALA A 157 6.52 -30.16 -33.95
N TRP A 158 7.79 -30.22 -34.41
CA TRP A 158 8.88 -29.43 -33.83
C TRP A 158 8.70 -27.91 -33.99
N LYS A 159 8.19 -27.45 -35.14
CA LYS A 159 7.89 -26.02 -35.35
C LYS A 159 6.78 -25.53 -34.42
N THR A 160 5.71 -26.30 -34.28
CA THR A 160 4.58 -25.96 -33.39
C THR A 160 5.03 -25.92 -31.94
N ILE A 161 5.78 -26.93 -31.48
CA ILE A 161 6.34 -26.97 -30.11
C ILE A 161 7.28 -25.78 -29.84
N ASN A 162 8.17 -25.45 -30.78
CA ASN A 162 9.08 -24.31 -30.60
C ASN A 162 8.34 -22.97 -30.55
N PHE A 163 7.31 -22.78 -31.37
CA PHE A 163 6.51 -21.55 -31.33
C PHE A 163 5.78 -21.41 -29.99
N ILE A 164 5.17 -22.50 -29.53
CA ILE A 164 4.49 -22.59 -28.24
C ILE A 164 5.44 -22.27 -27.09
N ASN A 165 6.60 -22.92 -27.07
CA ASN A 165 7.60 -22.69 -26.05
C ASN A 165 8.01 -21.21 -26.07
N ALA A 166 8.35 -20.66 -27.24
CA ALA A 166 8.74 -19.25 -27.38
C ALA A 166 7.69 -18.26 -26.85
N GLN A 167 6.40 -18.58 -26.98
CA GLN A 167 5.32 -17.76 -26.40
C GLN A 167 5.26 -17.90 -24.88
N SER A 168 5.38 -19.12 -24.34
CA SER A 168 5.43 -19.35 -22.89
C SER A 168 6.61 -18.63 -22.23
N TRP A 169 7.80 -18.66 -22.84
CA TRP A 169 8.98 -17.91 -22.35
C TRP A 169 8.74 -16.40 -22.30
N ARG A 170 8.02 -15.83 -23.27
CA ARG A 170 7.68 -14.40 -23.25
C ARG A 170 6.74 -14.08 -22.10
N ASN A 171 5.70 -14.89 -21.92
CA ASN A 171 4.73 -14.71 -20.84
C ASN A 171 5.40 -14.81 -19.47
N MET A 172 6.26 -15.82 -19.24
CA MET A 172 7.02 -15.97 -18.00
C MET A 172 7.92 -14.77 -17.70
N ARG A 173 8.61 -14.25 -18.72
CA ARG A 173 9.45 -13.06 -18.56
C ARG A 173 8.61 -11.86 -18.15
N GLU A 174 7.49 -11.63 -18.83
CA GLU A 174 6.59 -10.52 -18.53
C GLU A 174 6.01 -10.63 -17.11
N MET A 175 5.57 -11.82 -16.70
CA MET A 175 5.12 -12.07 -15.32
C MET A 175 6.22 -11.73 -14.30
N SER A 176 7.47 -12.11 -14.59
CA SER A 176 8.59 -11.80 -13.69
C SER A 176 8.85 -10.30 -13.60
N GLU A 177 8.81 -9.58 -14.73
CA GLU A 177 9.00 -8.12 -14.77
C GLU A 177 7.87 -7.39 -14.02
N VAL A 178 6.63 -7.84 -14.19
CA VAL A 178 5.46 -7.29 -13.49
C VAL A 178 5.53 -7.56 -11.99
N SER A 179 5.94 -8.77 -11.60
CA SER A 179 6.18 -9.13 -10.19
C SER A 179 7.24 -8.24 -9.54
N ASP A 180 8.36 -8.01 -10.24
CA ASP A 180 9.42 -7.10 -9.77
C ASP A 180 8.90 -5.66 -9.65
N LYS A 181 8.09 -5.20 -10.62
CA LYS A 181 7.48 -3.87 -10.55
C LYS A 181 6.54 -3.73 -9.35
N ILE A 182 5.74 -4.75 -9.04
CA ILE A 182 4.87 -4.76 -7.85
C ILE A 182 5.72 -4.69 -6.57
N CYS A 183 6.81 -5.46 -6.50
CA CYS A 183 7.72 -5.45 -5.37
C CYS A 183 8.34 -4.05 -5.15
N GLU A 184 8.77 -3.37 -6.21
CA GLU A 184 9.29 -1.99 -6.10
C GLU A 184 8.24 -0.99 -5.65
N LEU A 185 6.99 -1.11 -6.13
CA LEU A 185 5.89 -0.24 -5.70
C LEU A 185 5.55 -0.44 -4.22
N ILE A 186 5.49 -1.70 -3.76
CA ILE A 186 5.32 -2.04 -2.35
C ILE A 186 6.47 -1.47 -1.53
N ARG A 187 7.71 -1.67 -1.97
CA ARG A 187 8.90 -1.14 -1.26
C ARG A 187 8.83 0.37 -1.13
N GLY A 188 8.57 1.09 -2.22
CA GLY A 188 8.46 2.55 -2.21
C GLY A 188 7.37 3.06 -1.28
N ARG A 189 6.25 2.33 -1.16
CA ARG A 189 5.17 2.65 -0.24
C ARG A 189 5.59 2.47 1.23
N ILE A 190 6.31 1.39 1.55
CA ILE A 190 6.78 1.10 2.91
C ILE A 190 7.89 2.07 3.34
N THR A 191 8.85 2.37 2.47
CA THR A 191 9.98 3.25 2.78
C THR A 191 9.62 4.74 2.72
N GLY A 192 8.42 5.10 2.25
CA GLY A 192 8.02 6.49 2.02
C GLY A 192 8.82 7.17 0.91
N THR A 193 9.61 6.44 0.14
CA THR A 193 10.34 6.97 -1.01
C THR A 193 9.41 6.97 -2.20
N VAL A 194 8.98 8.15 -2.63
CA VAL A 194 8.29 8.31 -3.92
C VAL A 194 9.30 7.94 -5.01
N VAL A 195 9.17 6.72 -5.54
CA VAL A 195 9.89 6.29 -6.74
C VAL A 195 9.19 6.96 -7.92
N ASN A 196 9.66 8.16 -8.28
CA ASN A 196 9.29 8.85 -9.51
C ASN A 196 9.89 8.13 -10.73
#